data_AF-A0A8J7U2T7-F1
#
_entry.id   AF-A0A8J7U2T7-F1
#
_cell.length_a   1.000
_cell.length_b   1.000
_cell.length_c   1.000
_cell.angle_alpha   90.00
_cell.angle_beta   90.00
_cell.angle_gamma   90.00
#
_symmetry.space_group_name_H-M   'P 1'
#
loop_
_entity.id
_entity.type
_entity.pdbx_description
1 polymer ?
#
loop_
_entity_poly.entity_id
_entity_poly.type
_entity_poly.pdbx_seq_one_letter_code
_entity_poly.pdbx_strand_id
1 'polypeptide(L)'
;MRSVDGDGVTRQRILDAAVLRFGTDGFTASVRSIAADAQVSAALVIHHFGSKDALRRECDERVLATIRHAKREAIDEAAAGHSLIARFAAADDYAPLLGYVL
;
A
#
# COMPACT_ATOMS: atom_id res chain seq x y z
N MET A 1 28.21 -0.92 -16.94
CA MET A 1 26.82 -1.40 -16.74
C MET A 1 26.57 -1.68 -15.25
N ARG A 2 26.79 -0.67 -14.40
CA ARG A 2 26.54 -0.66 -12.95
C ARG A 2 26.12 0.77 -12.68
N SER A 3 24.84 1.05 -12.42
CA SER A 3 24.39 2.25 -11.67
C SER A 3 22.86 2.33 -11.58
N VAL A 4 22.10 1.90 -12.59
CA VAL A 4 20.62 2.11 -12.57
C VAL A 4 19.91 1.18 -11.59
N ASP A 5 20.24 -0.12 -11.60
CA ASP A 5 19.58 -1.10 -10.72
C ASP A 5 19.90 -0.87 -9.24
N GLY A 6 21.15 -0.49 -8.93
CA GLY A 6 21.59 -0.18 -7.57
C GLY A 6 20.98 1.10 -7.01
N ASP A 7 20.76 2.10 -7.87
CA ASP A 7 20.11 3.36 -7.51
C ASP A 7 18.65 3.15 -7.12
N GLY A 8 17.91 2.37 -7.93
CA GLY A 8 16.52 2.01 -7.65
C GLY A 8 16.35 1.22 -6.36
N VAL A 9 17.22 0.23 -6.10
CA VAL A 9 17.20 -0.55 -4.85
C VAL A 9 17.50 0.33 -3.63
N THR A 10 18.46 1.25 -3.75
CA THR A 10 18.82 2.18 -2.67
C THR A 10 17.67 3.14 -2.36
N ARG A 11 17.08 3.73 -3.41
CA ARG A 11 15.92 4.61 -3.31
C ARG A 11 14.74 3.90 -2.62
N GLN A 12 14.47 2.65 -2.99
CA GLN A 12 13.40 1.86 -2.38
C GLN A 12 13.63 1.61 -0.88
N ARG A 13 14.86 1.23 -0.49
CA ARG A 13 15.23 1.04 0.92
C ARG A 13 15.06 2.31 1.74
N ILE A 14 15.39 3.47 1.18
CA ILE A 14 15.19 4.76 1.85
C ILE A 14 13.71 5.03 2.06
N LEU A 15 12.87 4.80 1.05
CA LEU A 15 11.41 4.96 1.18
C LEU A 15 10.82 4.00 2.23
N ASP A 16 11.29 2.75 2.29
CA ASP A 16 10.87 1.77 3.30
C ASP A 16 11.17 2.26 4.72
N ALA A 17 12.41 2.68 4.97
CA ALA A 17 12.81 3.21 6.26
C ALA A 17 12.06 4.51 6.61
N ALA A 18 11.82 5.38 5.62
CA ALA A 18 11.13 6.64 5.83
C ALA A 18 9.67 6.45 6.24
N VAL A 19 8.93 5.54 5.58
CA VAL A 19 7.53 5.24 5.94
C VAL A 19 7.44 4.69 7.36
N LEU A 20 8.34 3.78 7.74
CA LEU A 20 8.38 3.24 9.10
C LEU A 20 8.65 4.35 10.13
N ARG A 21 9.69 5.16 9.92
CA ARG A 21 10.06 6.26 10.83
C ARG A 21 8.99 7.33 10.95
N PHE A 22 8.39 7.75 9.84
CA PHE A 22 7.30 8.72 9.89
C PHE A 22 6.05 8.14 10.56
N GLY A 23 5.82 6.83 10.45
CA GLY A 23 4.74 6.14 11.14
C GLY A 23 4.96 6.00 12.66
N THR A 24 6.20 5.77 13.10
CA THR A 24 6.51 5.57 14.53
C THR A 24 6.80 6.88 15.27
N ASP A 25 7.66 7.72 14.68
CA ASP A 25 8.23 8.90 15.34
C ASP A 25 7.55 10.18 14.87
N GLY A 26 6.55 10.08 13.99
CA GLY A 26 5.91 11.20 13.34
C GLY A 26 6.87 12.01 12.46
N PHE A 27 6.47 13.23 12.11
CA PHE A 27 7.25 14.10 11.23
C PHE A 27 8.45 14.76 11.91
N THR A 28 8.69 14.49 13.19
CA THR A 28 9.91 14.89 13.90
C THR A 28 11.12 14.01 13.52
N ALA A 29 10.90 12.85 12.90
CA ALA A 29 11.97 11.98 12.39
C ALA A 29 12.97 12.76 11.54
N SER A 30 14.27 12.60 11.82
CA SER A 30 15.32 13.31 11.08
C SER A 30 15.71 12.55 9.80
N VAL A 31 16.23 13.27 8.80
CA VAL A 31 16.81 12.61 7.60
C VAL A 31 17.96 11.68 8.00
N ARG A 32 18.70 12.01 9.06
CA ARG A 32 19.81 11.18 9.56
C ARG A 32 19.33 9.87 10.18
N SER A 33 18.24 9.87 10.94
CA SER A 33 17.68 8.64 11.52
C SER A 33 17.12 7.71 10.43
N ILE A 34 16.44 8.27 9.43
CA ILE A 34 15.97 7.52 8.26
C ILE A 34 17.16 6.92 7.49
N ALA A 35 18.20 7.72 7.24
CA ALA A 35 19.40 7.26 6.54
C ALA A 35 20.12 6.14 7.29
N ALA A 36 20.19 6.22 8.63
CA ALA A 36 20.79 5.18 9.46
C ALA A 36 20.05 3.84 9.32
N ASP A 37 18.72 3.85 9.38
CA ASP A 37 17.88 2.65 9.19
C ASP A 37 18.00 2.08 7.78
N ALA A 38 18.07 2.96 6.77
CA ALA A 38 18.29 2.57 5.38
C ALA A 38 19.76 2.16 5.11
N GLN A 39 20.66 2.29 6.08
CA GLN A 39 22.11 2.06 5.99
C GLN A 39 22.80 2.85 4.87
N VAL A 40 22.42 4.12 4.72
CA VAL A 40 23.00 5.07 3.76
C VAL A 40 23.43 6.36 4.45
N SER A 41 24.12 7.24 3.73
CA SER A 41 24.41 8.58 4.23
C SER A 41 23.20 9.51 4.08
N ALA A 42 23.05 10.48 4.98
CA ALA A 42 22.01 11.50 4.86
C ALA A 42 22.14 12.32 3.58
N ALA A 43 23.37 12.54 3.10
CA ALA A 43 23.62 13.21 1.81
C ALA A 43 23.04 12.41 0.64
N LEU A 44 23.13 11.07 0.67
CA LEU A 44 22.56 10.21 -0.37
C LEU A 44 21.02 10.28 -0.37
N VAL A 45 20.38 10.35 0.80
CA VAL A 45 18.94 10.59 0.90
C VAL A 45 18.55 11.92 0.24
N ILE A 46 19.26 13.00 0.54
CA ILE A 46 19.01 14.30 -0.09
C ILE A 46 19.29 14.25 -1.60
N HIS A 47 20.27 13.48 -2.05
CA HIS A 47 20.54 13.29 -3.47
C HIS A 47 19.36 12.63 -4.21
N HIS A 48 18.77 11.58 -3.64
CA HIS A 48 17.64 10.88 -4.29
C HIS A 48 16.31 11.62 -4.22
N PHE A 49 16.04 12.32 -3.12
CA PHE A 49 14.71 12.90 -2.84
C PHE A 49 14.68 14.44 -2.84
N GLY A 50 15.83 15.10 -2.84
CA GLY A 50 15.95 16.56 -2.84
C GLY A 50 15.71 17.21 -1.47
N SER A 51 14.68 16.79 -0.72
CA SER A 51 14.40 17.31 0.63
C SER A 51 13.63 16.32 1.49
N LYS A 52 13.58 16.59 2.81
CA LYS A 52 12.75 15.82 3.74
C LYS A 52 11.26 15.91 3.40
N ASP A 53 10.79 17.08 2.99
CA ASP A 53 9.38 17.27 2.60
C ASP A 53 9.06 16.55 1.30
N ALA A 54 9.99 16.52 0.34
CA ALA A 54 9.84 15.74 -0.88
C ALA A 54 9.80 14.23 -0.60
N LEU A 55 10.72 13.73 0.23
CA LEU A 55 10.70 12.34 0.70
C LEU A 55 9.37 12.01 1.39
N ARG A 56 8.84 12.93 2.20
CA ARG A 56 7.55 12.76 2.87
C ARG A 56 6.39 12.67 1.87
N ARG A 57 6.31 13.55 0.88
CA ARG A 57 5.26 13.49 -0.15
C ARG A 57 5.27 12.13 -0.87
N GLU A 58 6.45 11.62 -1.20
CA GLU A 58 6.56 10.30 -1.81
C GLU A 58 6.13 9.16 -0.86
N CYS A 59 6.45 9.28 0.43
CA CYS A 59 5.94 8.34 1.44
C CYS A 59 4.40 8.36 1.47
N ASP A 60 3.80 9.55 1.47
CA ASP A 60 2.35 9.72 1.49
C ASP A 60 1.71 9.11 0.23
N GLU A 61 2.27 9.38 -0.95
CA GLU A 61 1.81 8.80 -2.22
C GLU A 61 1.88 7.27 -2.21
N ARG A 62 2.97 6.71 -1.69
CA ARG A 62 3.17 5.26 -1.59
C ARG A 62 2.15 4.63 -0.65
N VAL A 63 1.97 5.20 0.54
CA VAL A 63 1.01 4.71 1.53
C VAL A 63 -0.42 4.80 0.98
N LEU A 64 -0.78 5.90 0.32
CA LEU A 64 -2.07 6.05 -0.35
C LEU A 64 -2.26 5.00 -1.45
N ALA A 65 -1.23 4.72 -2.25
CA ALA A 65 -1.28 3.68 -3.27
C ALA A 65 -1.52 2.29 -2.66
N THR A 66 -0.81 1.94 -1.58
CA THR A 66 -1.00 0.69 -0.84
C THR A 66 -2.41 0.57 -0.26
N ILE A 67 -2.92 1.64 0.36
CA ILE A 67 -4.30 1.65 0.89
C ILE A 67 -5.32 1.47 -0.23
N ARG A 68 -5.15 2.16 -1.36
CA ARG A 68 -6.02 2.02 -2.53
C ARG A 68 -5.98 0.60 -3.10
N HIS A 69 -4.81 -0.03 -3.11
CA HIS A 69 -4.65 -1.42 -3.56
C HIS A 69 -5.40 -2.38 -2.64
N ALA A 70 -5.13 -2.34 -1.34
CA ALA A 70 -5.78 -3.19 -0.35
C ALA A 70 -7.31 -3.01 -0.35
N LYS A 71 -7.79 -1.77 -0.53
CA LYS A 71 -9.23 -1.50 -0.68
C LYS A 71 -9.83 -2.14 -1.93
N ARG A 72 -9.12 -2.10 -3.07
CA ARG A 72 -9.59 -2.75 -4.31
C ARG A 72 -9.63 -4.25 -4.16
N GLU A 73 -8.58 -4.86 -3.63
CA GLU A 73 -8.55 -6.30 -3.39
C GLU A 73 -9.70 -6.73 -2.47
N ALA A 74 -9.96 -6.01 -1.37
CA ALA A 74 -11.09 -6.30 -0.50
C ALA A 74 -12.46 -6.14 -1.19
N ILE A 75 -12.60 -5.16 -2.10
CA ILE A 75 -13.81 -4.99 -2.91
C ILE A 75 -13.96 -6.12 -3.93
N ASP A 76 -12.87 -6.53 -4.59
CA ASP A 76 -12.88 -7.61 -5.57
C ASP A 76 -13.15 -8.97 -4.90
N GLU A 77 -12.57 -9.22 -3.73
CA GLU A 77 -12.88 -10.37 -2.87
C GLU A 77 -14.33 -10.36 -2.41
N ALA A 78 -14.86 -9.20 -1.98
CA ALA A 78 -16.26 -9.05 -1.63
C ALA A 78 -17.16 -9.26 -2.86
N ALA A 79 -16.81 -8.73 -4.03
CA ALA A 79 -17.56 -8.95 -5.26
C ALA A 79 -17.52 -10.42 -5.70
N ALA A 80 -16.38 -11.09 -5.55
CA ALA A 80 -16.22 -12.53 -5.81
C ALA A 80 -17.01 -13.39 -4.80
N GLY A 81 -17.05 -12.97 -3.52
CA GLY A 81 -17.87 -13.55 -2.47
C GLY A 81 -19.36 -13.19 -2.55
N HIS A 82 -19.71 -12.20 -3.37
CA HIS A 82 -21.07 -11.75 -3.65
C HIS A 82 -21.57 -12.13 -5.06
N SER A 83 -21.17 -13.34 -5.48
CA SER A 83 -22.13 -14.28 -6.04
C SER A 83 -23.32 -14.56 -5.09
N LEU A 84 -23.45 -13.91 -3.93
CA LEU A 84 -24.68 -13.88 -3.12
C LEU A 84 -25.93 -13.61 -3.99
N ILE A 85 -25.86 -12.71 -4.98
CA ILE A 85 -26.92 -12.53 -5.99
C ILE A 85 -27.07 -13.78 -6.88
N ALA A 86 -25.98 -14.43 -7.29
CA ALA A 86 -26.01 -15.71 -8.01
C ALA A 86 -26.49 -16.89 -7.13
N ARG A 87 -26.35 -16.80 -5.81
CA ARG A 87 -26.78 -17.76 -4.80
C ARG A 87 -28.26 -17.59 -4.48
N PHE A 88 -28.79 -16.38 -4.68
CA PHE A 88 -30.23 -16.13 -4.82
C PHE A 88 -30.77 -16.50 -6.20
N ALA A 89 -29.99 -16.36 -7.28
CA ALA A 89 -30.39 -16.87 -8.60
C ALA A 89 -30.45 -18.41 -8.63
N ALA A 90 -29.65 -19.08 -7.79
CA ALA A 90 -29.81 -20.52 -7.49
C ALA A 90 -31.06 -20.84 -6.64
N ALA A 91 -31.79 -19.83 -6.15
CA ALA A 91 -33.05 -20.03 -5.45
C ALA A 91 -34.24 -20.26 -6.40
N ASP A 92 -34.04 -20.20 -7.72
CA ASP A 92 -35.04 -20.67 -8.70
C ASP A 92 -35.36 -22.18 -8.51
N ASP A 93 -34.49 -22.94 -7.84
CA ASP A 93 -34.77 -24.35 -7.46
C ASP A 93 -35.76 -24.49 -6.29
N TYR A 94 -36.09 -23.41 -5.56
CA TYR A 94 -37.04 -23.43 -4.44
C TYR A 94 -38.37 -22.74 -4.74
N ALA A 95 -38.56 -22.23 -5.96
CA ALA A 95 -39.82 -21.65 -6.41
C ALA A 95 -41.04 -22.59 -6.20
N PRO A 96 -40.95 -23.92 -6.38
CA PRO A 96 -42.08 -24.82 -6.13
C PRO A 96 -42.43 -25.00 -4.64
N LEU A 97 -41.45 -24.88 -3.74
CA LEU A 97 -41.67 -25.09 -2.30
C LEU A 97 -42.32 -23.87 -1.62
N LEU A 98 -42.07 -22.67 -2.14
CA LEU A 98 -42.72 -21.44 -1.66
C LEU A 98 -44.22 -21.38 -1.99
N GLY A 99 -44.67 -22.04 -3.07
CA GLY A 99 -46.10 -22.18 -3.39
C GLY A 99 -46.86 -23.20 -2.53
N TYR A 100 -46.15 -24.01 -1.72
CA TYR A 100 -46.77 -25.00 -0.83
C TYR A 100 -47.05 -24.44 0.58
N VAL A 101 -46.40 -23.34 0.97
CA VAL A 101 -46.43 -22.82 2.35
C VAL A 101 -47.26 -21.53 2.50
N LEU A 102 -47.60 -20.86 1.40
CA LEU A 102 -48.52 -19.71 1.35
C LEU A 102 -49.91 -20.14 0.88
#